data_AF-A0A0D2EEH5-F1
#
_entry.id   AF-A0A0D2EEH5-F1
#
_cell.length_a   1.000
_cell.length_b   1.000
_cell.length_c   1.000
_cell.angle_alpha   90.00
_cell.angle_beta   90.00
_cell.angle_gamma   90.00
#
_symmetry.space_group_name_H-M   'P 1'
#
loop_
_entity.id
_entity.type
_entity.pdbx_description
1 polymer ?
#
loop_
_entity_poly.entity_id
_entity_poly.type
_entity_poly.pdbx_seq_one_letter_code
_entity_poly.pdbx_strand_id
1 'polypeptide(L)'
;MEPHQRAELADAVQTFSHEDIGRLYRALLCLQEDQTELTPTNVAKEYIKACFEDGHPTSPTDPCIRWLLFLFHSDPETPLNEKFLDILQEANIVLTTDTTETEHEIEHDGSSVESVDEDDPRWRQAVALDNQKLASQALSLWRDTIQQKQEEARLRQEYYEEAQRQRLHRIAEEDVPPVQGYQDLDIEHQEALADEFARCHLATKVINHWRAVTEEVKRMERVADEFRRRKDARWALKKWILAARENLFVRVRNERAAERALQTWRVKTAQIKEMEAVADEFRTFSAAKNTFGKLVARKKQIDELEAKAVVIYQGNLVRKVLNKWLAQVEHIRHQERRADAAADYFAAKHVMQKLRARAAIKLEQKKNEQARQKYLMQKYAYLWRDAVERTKRAEEEAKQVQYDSAYKHMRRKVKENIARSALTTWREQTAKIQGLERVADDFRARKVAEGARRMAHHAIVTMYNRTMELRQMEEQADLHYHKNLIKRLEIFGSNWLIPARHYVEQQNVADEYRATRIAGYSLNVLRNWRNNAFRIRRMEEDADMLHQRHDRRRALGFLEKWRRAVTDKDEVDSREERLVPATPAARRSQLLAASTTPAYTPAPGLFGSGRVVEEVDEE
;
A
#
# COMPACT_ATOMS: atom_id res chain seq x y z
N MET A 1 34.97 42.88 8.69
CA MET A 1 34.48 43.51 7.45
C MET A 1 33.98 44.92 7.78
N GLU A 2 34.51 45.94 7.12
CA GLU A 2 34.16 47.34 7.36
C GLU A 2 32.70 47.65 6.96
N PRO A 3 31.97 48.52 7.69
CA PRO A 3 30.55 48.79 7.40
C PRO A 3 30.26 49.26 5.98
N HIS A 4 31.16 50.04 5.36
CA HIS A 4 30.99 50.51 3.99
C HIS A 4 31.08 49.37 2.96
N GLN A 5 31.98 48.40 3.17
CA GLN A 5 32.09 47.22 2.31
C GLN A 5 30.86 46.31 2.44
N ARG A 6 30.27 46.23 3.64
CA ARG A 6 29.01 45.49 3.86
C ARG A 6 27.87 46.12 3.07
N ALA A 7 27.73 47.43 3.12
CA ALA A 7 26.70 48.15 2.38
C ALA A 7 26.87 47.97 0.86
N GLU A 8 28.10 48.11 0.33
CA GLU A 8 28.38 47.86 -1.09
C GLU A 8 28.04 46.43 -1.53
N LEU A 9 28.33 45.43 -0.69
CA LEU A 9 28.00 44.05 -1.00
C LEU A 9 26.51 43.75 -0.88
N ALA A 10 25.83 44.36 0.10
CA ALA A 10 24.38 44.25 0.27
C ALA A 10 23.64 44.83 -0.94
N ASP A 11 24.04 46.02 -1.40
CA ASP A 11 23.49 46.65 -2.61
C ASP A 11 23.72 45.77 -3.85
N ALA A 12 24.90 45.15 -3.96
CA ALA A 12 25.19 44.23 -5.06
C ALA A 12 24.32 42.96 -5.01
N VAL A 13 24.11 42.33 -3.84
CA VAL A 13 23.26 41.12 -3.73
C VAL A 13 21.81 41.42 -4.04
N GLN A 14 21.31 42.61 -3.72
CA GLN A 14 19.93 42.99 -4.07
C GLN A 14 19.66 42.99 -5.59
N THR A 15 20.71 43.04 -6.42
CA THR A 15 20.57 42.93 -7.87
C THR A 15 20.51 41.49 -8.39
N PHE A 16 20.81 40.50 -7.53
CA PHE A 16 20.82 39.08 -7.92
C PHE A 16 19.42 38.49 -7.88
N SER A 17 19.17 37.51 -8.76
CA SER A 17 17.91 36.77 -8.72
C SER A 17 17.86 35.85 -7.49
N HIS A 18 16.66 35.46 -7.05
CA HIS A 18 16.51 34.50 -5.96
C HIS A 18 17.21 33.17 -6.26
N GLU A 19 17.23 32.73 -7.52
CA GLU A 19 17.95 31.53 -7.94
C GLU A 19 19.46 31.69 -7.77
N ASP A 20 20.01 32.86 -8.10
CA ASP A 20 21.43 33.14 -7.94
C ASP A 20 21.85 33.16 -6.47
N ILE A 21 21.02 33.75 -5.61
CA ILE A 21 21.23 33.73 -4.15
C ILE A 21 21.18 32.28 -3.62
N GLY A 22 20.24 31.47 -4.14
CA GLY A 22 20.16 30.04 -3.81
C GLY A 22 21.39 29.24 -4.27
N ARG A 23 21.95 29.55 -5.44
CA ARG A 23 23.19 28.95 -5.96
C ARG A 23 24.40 29.35 -5.11
N LEU A 24 24.50 30.62 -4.73
CA LEU A 24 25.54 31.13 -3.83
C LEU A 24 25.49 30.40 -2.48
N TYR A 25 24.30 30.25 -1.91
CA TYR A 25 24.11 29.55 -0.64
C TYR A 25 24.48 28.05 -0.74
N ARG A 26 24.05 27.35 -1.80
CA ARG A 26 24.42 25.94 -2.02
C ARG A 26 25.93 25.75 -2.20
N ALA A 27 26.58 26.62 -2.98
CA ALA A 27 28.03 26.56 -3.14
C ALA A 27 28.77 26.72 -1.81
N LEU A 28 28.27 27.59 -0.92
CA LEU A 28 28.82 27.78 0.43
C LEU A 28 28.60 26.56 1.33
N LEU A 29 27.42 25.91 1.27
CA LEU A 29 27.16 24.68 2.00
C LEU A 29 28.09 23.55 1.55
N CYS A 30 28.27 23.35 0.24
CA CYS A 30 29.19 22.34 -0.28
C CYS A 30 30.64 22.58 0.17
N LEU A 31 31.10 23.84 0.15
CA LEU A 31 32.44 24.18 0.66
C LEU A 31 32.60 23.83 2.15
N GLN A 32 31.55 24.01 2.95
CA GLN A 32 31.54 23.71 4.37
C GLN A 32 31.48 22.19 4.65
N GLU A 33 30.65 21.45 3.91
CA GLU A 33 30.47 20.01 4.06
C GLU A 33 31.72 19.22 3.63
N ASP A 34 32.33 19.59 2.51
CA ASP A 34 33.48 18.88 1.94
C ASP A 34 34.81 19.18 2.67
N GLN A 35 34.80 20.08 3.66
CA GLN A 35 35.99 20.55 4.39
C GLN A 35 37.15 20.94 3.45
N THR A 36 36.83 21.48 2.27
CA THR A 36 37.83 21.85 1.28
C THR A 36 38.61 23.08 1.73
N GLU A 37 39.92 23.09 1.46
CA GLU A 37 40.72 24.30 1.69
C GLU A 37 40.11 25.47 0.93
N LEU A 38 39.78 26.54 1.65
CA LEU A 38 39.18 27.75 1.11
C LEU A 38 40.19 28.49 0.22
N THR A 39 40.29 28.08 -1.04
CA THR A 39 41.07 28.75 -2.08
C THR A 39 40.13 29.42 -3.08
N PRO A 40 40.50 30.57 -3.69
CA PRO A 40 39.68 31.23 -4.71
C PRO A 40 39.27 30.28 -5.85
N THR A 41 40.15 29.34 -6.20
CA THR A 41 39.90 28.31 -7.21
C THR A 41 38.83 27.30 -6.77
N ASN A 42 38.83 26.90 -5.50
CA ASN A 42 37.83 25.96 -4.97
C ASN A 42 36.46 26.65 -4.83
N VAL A 43 36.43 27.90 -4.38
CA VAL A 43 35.20 28.70 -4.29
C VAL A 43 34.55 28.86 -5.68
N ALA A 44 35.33 29.21 -6.70
CA ALA A 44 34.84 29.30 -8.08
C ALA A 44 34.38 27.94 -8.61
N LYS A 45 35.10 26.85 -8.29
CA LYS A 45 34.77 25.50 -8.74
C LYS A 45 33.45 25.00 -8.15
N GLU A 46 33.22 25.17 -6.85
CA GLU A 46 31.97 24.75 -6.21
C GLU A 46 30.78 25.59 -6.69
N TYR A 47 30.97 26.89 -6.96
CA TYR A 47 29.91 27.70 -7.58
C TYR A 47 29.57 27.23 -9.00
N ILE A 48 30.58 26.96 -9.84
CA ILE A 48 30.36 26.43 -11.20
C ILE A 48 29.64 25.08 -11.15
N LYS A 49 29.97 24.22 -10.17
CA LYS A 49 29.30 22.95 -9.93
C LYS A 49 27.83 23.15 -9.56
N ALA A 50 27.52 24.05 -8.62
CA ALA A 50 26.14 24.38 -8.25
C ALA A 50 25.32 24.92 -9.44
N CYS A 51 25.95 25.72 -10.31
CA CYS A 51 25.29 26.19 -11.53
C CYS A 51 25.06 25.09 -12.57
N PHE A 52 26.01 24.15 -12.69
CA PHE A 52 25.88 23.01 -13.59
C PHE A 52 24.73 22.08 -13.18
N GLU A 53 24.52 21.88 -11.88
CA GLU A 53 23.39 21.12 -11.33
C GLU A 53 22.04 21.74 -11.69
N ASP A 54 21.97 23.07 -11.74
CA ASP A 54 20.77 23.83 -12.15
C ASP A 54 20.62 23.98 -13.68
N GLY A 55 21.60 23.52 -14.47
CA GLY A 55 21.62 23.72 -15.92
C GLY A 55 21.90 25.17 -16.35
N HIS A 56 22.42 26.02 -15.47
CA HIS A 56 22.73 27.41 -15.78
C HIS A 56 24.12 27.53 -16.43
N PRO A 57 24.24 28.09 -17.65
CA PRO A 57 25.53 28.23 -18.33
C PRO A 57 26.37 29.32 -17.64
N THR A 58 27.42 28.92 -16.93
CA THR A 58 28.31 29.86 -16.25
C THR A 58 29.41 30.40 -17.18
N SER A 59 29.60 31.71 -17.14
CA SER A 59 30.78 32.37 -17.69
C SER A 59 31.78 32.65 -16.56
N PRO A 60 33.11 32.57 -16.75
CA PRO A 60 34.09 33.03 -15.76
C PRO A 60 33.96 34.53 -15.42
N THR A 61 33.16 35.28 -16.19
CA THR A 61 32.83 36.69 -15.93
C THR A 61 31.50 36.89 -15.18
N ASP A 62 30.92 35.82 -14.63
CA ASP A 62 29.66 35.88 -13.89
C ASP A 62 29.75 36.85 -12.69
N PRO A 63 28.82 37.82 -12.56
CA PRO A 63 28.81 38.76 -11.44
C PRO A 63 28.70 38.06 -10.08
N CYS A 64 28.02 36.92 -9.98
CA CYS A 64 27.87 36.16 -8.73
C CYS A 64 29.20 35.54 -8.29
N ILE A 65 29.99 35.00 -9.22
CA ILE A 65 31.34 34.47 -8.92
C ILE A 65 32.24 35.61 -8.45
N ARG A 66 32.22 36.75 -9.15
CA ARG A 66 33.02 37.92 -8.78
C ARG A 66 32.66 38.45 -7.40
N TRP A 67 31.36 38.49 -7.10
CA TRP A 67 30.84 38.90 -5.81
C TRP A 67 31.26 37.93 -4.69
N LEU A 68 31.14 36.62 -4.92
CA LEU A 68 31.55 35.59 -3.96
C LEU A 68 33.06 35.62 -3.69
N LEU A 69 33.86 35.84 -4.74
CA LEU A 69 35.31 36.03 -4.60
C LEU A 69 35.64 37.33 -3.87
N PHE A 70 34.92 38.42 -4.11
CA PHE A 70 35.13 39.65 -3.36
C PHE A 70 34.80 39.45 -1.87
N LEU A 71 33.67 38.82 -1.56
CA LEU A 71 33.27 38.44 -0.20
C LEU A 71 34.34 37.60 0.51
N PHE A 72 34.95 36.67 -0.23
CA PHE A 72 36.06 35.87 0.27
C PHE A 72 37.27 36.72 0.68
N HIS A 73 37.65 37.72 -0.13
CA HIS A 73 38.82 38.56 0.14
C HIS A 73 38.59 39.68 1.17
N SER A 74 37.34 40.10 1.40
CA SER A 74 37.04 41.27 2.26
C SER A 74 37.45 41.11 3.73
N ASP A 75 37.51 39.88 4.25
CA ASP A 75 37.86 39.64 5.67
C ASP A 75 38.36 38.21 5.93
N PRO A 76 39.65 37.94 6.07
CA PRO A 76 40.13 36.57 6.24
C PRO A 76 39.76 35.92 7.58
N GLU A 77 39.33 36.68 8.59
CA GLU A 77 39.14 36.16 9.95
C GLU A 77 37.76 35.53 10.16
N THR A 78 36.72 36.05 9.50
CA THR A 78 35.35 35.54 9.60
C THR A 78 35.12 34.41 8.58
N PRO A 79 34.50 33.28 8.96
CA PRO A 79 34.17 32.22 8.00
C PRO A 79 33.21 32.74 6.92
N LEU A 80 33.38 32.24 5.70
CA LEU A 80 32.70 32.76 4.51
C LEU A 80 31.15 32.69 4.62
N ASN A 81 30.62 31.67 5.30
CA ASN A 81 29.19 31.48 5.52
C ASN A 81 28.61 32.57 6.44
N GLU A 82 29.29 32.90 7.55
CA GLU A 82 28.84 33.96 8.47
C GLU A 82 28.80 35.31 7.76
N LYS A 83 29.81 35.65 6.96
CA LYS A 83 29.79 36.90 6.19
C LYS A 83 28.64 36.96 5.17
N PHE A 84 28.33 35.83 4.54
CA PHE A 84 27.24 35.75 3.58
C PHE A 84 25.90 36.02 4.27
N LEU A 85 25.67 35.41 5.44
CA LEU A 85 24.46 35.64 6.24
C LEU A 85 24.37 37.08 6.75
N ASP A 86 25.48 37.67 7.20
CA ASP A 86 25.54 39.07 7.62
C ASP A 86 25.12 40.01 6.47
N ILE A 87 25.56 39.74 5.24
CA ILE A 87 25.21 40.57 4.09
C ILE A 87 23.75 40.36 3.68
N LEU A 88 23.22 39.14 3.76
CA LEU A 88 21.80 38.89 3.52
C LEU A 88 20.92 39.61 4.56
N GLN A 89 21.35 39.62 5.82
CA GLN A 89 20.67 40.37 6.88
C GLN A 89 20.70 41.87 6.61
N GLU A 90 21.86 42.43 6.24
CA GLU A 90 22.01 43.85 5.87
C GLU A 90 21.15 44.21 4.64
N ALA A 91 21.06 43.29 3.67
CA ALA A 91 20.22 43.44 2.47
C ALA A 91 18.71 43.22 2.73
N ASN A 92 18.30 42.86 3.95
CA ASN A 92 16.93 42.44 4.31
C ASN A 92 16.41 41.25 3.48
N ILE A 93 17.28 40.30 3.12
CA ILE A 93 16.93 39.08 2.38
C ILE A 93 16.85 37.91 3.36
N VAL A 94 15.66 37.35 3.53
CA VAL A 94 15.43 36.18 4.41
C VAL A 94 15.52 34.90 3.58
N LEU A 95 16.46 34.00 3.91
CA LEU A 95 16.52 32.65 3.33
C LEU A 95 15.44 31.78 3.98
N THR A 96 14.33 31.54 3.26
CA THR A 96 13.34 30.54 3.66
C THR A 96 13.84 29.17 3.22
N THR A 97 14.22 28.30 4.16
CA THR A 97 14.70 26.92 3.90
C THR A 97 13.60 25.95 3.49
N ASP A 98 12.38 26.42 3.27
CA ASP A 98 11.22 25.60 3.00
C ASP A 98 11.05 25.37 1.49
N THR A 99 11.89 24.51 0.90
CA THR A 99 11.66 23.97 -0.45
C THR A 99 10.65 22.82 -0.45
N THR A 100 9.56 22.94 0.30
CA THR A 100 8.36 22.12 0.07
C THR A 100 7.53 22.85 -0.98
N GLU A 101 7.76 22.50 -2.25
CA GLU A 101 6.87 22.85 -3.36
C GLU A 101 5.45 22.34 -3.05
N THR A 102 4.59 23.22 -2.54
CA THR A 102 3.15 22.99 -2.42
C THR A 102 2.44 23.62 -3.61
N GLU A 103 1.99 22.78 -4.54
CA GLU A 103 0.72 23.04 -5.23
C GLU A 103 -0.38 23.14 -4.15
N HIS A 104 -1.08 24.26 -4.18
CA HIS A 104 -2.36 24.56 -3.52
C HIS A 104 -2.90 23.53 -2.51
N GLU A 105 -2.80 23.85 -1.23
CA GLU A 105 -3.99 23.99 -0.37
C GLU A 105 -3.63 24.71 0.94
N ILE A 106 -4.57 25.53 1.38
CA ILE A 106 -4.47 26.53 2.45
C ILE A 106 -4.40 25.82 3.80
N GLU A 107 -3.24 25.79 4.44
CA GLU A 107 -3.15 25.61 5.89
C GLU A 107 -2.16 26.60 6.52
N HIS A 108 -2.69 27.29 7.53
CA HIS A 108 -2.09 28.38 8.26
C HIS A 108 -1.21 27.80 9.36
N ASP A 109 0.12 27.72 9.17
CA ASP A 109 1.05 27.22 10.19
C ASP A 109 1.86 28.35 10.85
N GLY A 110 1.32 28.87 11.94
CA GLY A 110 1.80 28.47 13.26
C GLY A 110 3.30 28.49 13.60
N SER A 111 4.12 29.41 13.08
CA SER A 111 5.41 29.68 13.72
C SER A 111 5.22 30.43 15.06
N SER A 112 5.09 29.62 16.10
CA SER A 112 5.89 29.72 17.33
C SER A 112 6.18 31.14 17.81
N VAL A 113 5.18 31.79 18.41
CA VAL A 113 5.46 32.69 19.53
C VAL A 113 6.08 31.82 20.61
N GLU A 114 7.31 32.16 20.99
CA GLU A 114 8.08 31.58 22.09
C GLU A 114 7.17 31.09 23.23
N SER A 115 7.44 29.88 23.71
CA SER A 115 6.72 29.24 24.80
C SER A 115 6.61 30.17 26.00
N VAL A 116 5.45 30.80 26.15
CA VAL A 116 5.07 31.48 27.38
C VAL A 116 4.87 30.40 28.42
N ASP A 117 5.80 30.33 29.37
CA ASP A 117 5.71 29.44 30.52
C ASP A 117 4.43 29.77 31.31
N GLU A 118 3.42 28.91 31.23
CA GLU A 118 2.13 29.08 31.91
C GLU A 118 2.27 29.04 33.45
N ASP A 119 3.43 28.61 33.94
CA ASP A 119 3.80 28.64 35.36
C ASP A 119 4.50 29.95 35.78
N ASP A 120 4.82 30.87 34.84
CA ASP A 120 5.36 32.18 35.18
C ASP A 120 4.33 32.99 36.01
N PRO A 121 4.67 33.40 37.25
CA PRO A 121 3.79 34.20 38.09
C PRO A 121 3.33 35.50 37.41
N ARG A 122 4.10 36.06 36.48
CA ARG A 122 3.72 37.27 35.71
C ARG A 122 2.61 36.98 34.70
N TRP A 123 2.64 35.82 34.05
CA TRP A 123 1.57 35.39 33.14
C TRP A 123 0.27 35.15 33.90
N ARG A 124 0.34 34.46 35.06
CA ARG A 124 -0.82 34.26 35.94
C ARG A 124 -1.38 35.58 36.47
N GLN A 125 -0.52 36.56 36.77
CA GLN A 125 -0.93 37.90 37.20
C GLN A 125 -1.58 38.71 36.06
N ALA A 126 -1.06 38.60 34.83
CA ALA A 126 -1.65 39.24 33.65
C ALA A 126 -3.05 38.66 33.34
N VAL A 127 -3.19 37.33 33.36
CA VAL A 127 -4.49 36.65 33.18
C VAL A 127 -5.47 37.00 34.31
N ALA A 128 -5.00 37.17 35.54
CA ALA A 128 -5.85 37.61 36.65
C ALA A 128 -6.34 39.06 36.47
N LEU A 129 -5.47 39.97 36.04
CA LEU A 129 -5.83 41.37 35.77
C LEU A 129 -6.80 41.50 34.58
N ASP A 130 -6.62 40.69 33.54
CA ASP A 130 -7.50 40.72 32.37
C ASP A 130 -8.88 40.12 32.68
N ASN A 131 -8.92 39.05 33.49
CA ASN A 131 -10.18 38.54 34.05
C ASN A 131 -10.87 39.56 34.97
N GLN A 132 -10.11 40.36 35.72
CA GLN A 132 -10.65 41.43 36.56
C GLN A 132 -11.21 42.59 35.71
N LYS A 133 -10.55 42.90 34.59
CA LYS A 133 -11.00 43.91 33.62
C LYS A 133 -12.28 43.46 32.90
N LEU A 134 -12.34 42.20 32.44
CA LEU A 134 -13.54 41.60 31.86
C LEU A 134 -14.69 41.52 32.87
N ALA A 135 -14.41 41.18 34.13
CA ALA A 135 -15.41 41.22 35.19
C ALA A 135 -15.92 42.65 35.45
N SER A 136 -15.04 43.65 35.40
CA SER A 136 -15.43 45.06 35.56
C SER A 136 -16.31 45.56 34.41
N GLN A 137 -16.03 45.14 33.17
CA GLN A 137 -16.84 45.45 31.98
C GLN A 137 -18.20 44.75 32.00
N ALA A 138 -18.24 43.48 32.44
CA ALA A 138 -19.49 42.77 32.64
C ALA A 138 -20.35 43.44 33.74
N LEU A 139 -19.73 43.95 34.80
CA LEU A 139 -20.41 44.68 35.86
C LEU A 139 -20.89 46.07 35.41
N SER A 140 -20.16 46.78 34.54
CA SER A 140 -20.63 48.06 33.98
C SER A 140 -21.83 47.86 33.07
N LEU A 141 -21.77 46.89 32.15
CA LEU A 141 -22.90 46.52 31.29
C LEU A 141 -24.13 46.07 32.11
N TRP A 142 -23.90 45.35 33.21
CA TRP A 142 -24.98 44.96 34.11
C TRP A 142 -25.59 46.16 34.85
N ARG A 143 -24.79 47.16 35.27
CA ARG A 143 -25.33 48.39 35.87
C ARG A 143 -26.13 49.21 34.87
N ASP A 144 -25.65 49.36 33.64
CA ASP A 144 -26.33 50.11 32.58
C ASP A 144 -27.70 49.48 32.25
N THR A 145 -27.75 48.15 32.16
CA THR A 145 -29.02 47.43 31.95
C THR A 145 -29.99 47.54 33.13
N ILE A 146 -29.51 47.69 34.36
CA ILE A 146 -30.37 47.97 35.52
C ILE A 146 -30.88 49.41 35.47
N GLN A 147 -30.03 50.38 35.13
CA GLN A 147 -30.43 51.78 35.03
C GLN A 147 -31.50 51.97 33.94
N GLN A 148 -31.32 51.38 32.76
CA GLN A 148 -32.35 51.38 31.72
C GLN A 148 -33.69 50.80 32.20
N LYS A 149 -33.67 49.70 32.95
CA LYS A 149 -34.91 49.11 33.49
C LYS A 149 -35.56 49.99 34.56
N GLN A 150 -34.78 50.72 35.34
CA GLN A 150 -35.30 51.68 36.33
C GLN A 150 -35.92 52.89 35.64
N GLU A 151 -35.29 53.40 34.56
CA GLU A 151 -35.85 54.48 33.74
C GLU A 151 -37.15 54.05 33.04
N GLU A 152 -37.19 52.85 32.45
CA GLU A 152 -38.42 52.29 31.88
C GLU A 152 -39.53 52.12 32.93
N ALA A 153 -39.20 51.69 34.14
CA ALA A 153 -40.16 51.57 35.23
C ALA A 153 -40.70 52.93 35.69
N ARG A 154 -39.84 53.95 35.73
CA ARG A 154 -40.21 55.32 36.07
C ARG A 154 -41.13 55.94 35.00
N LEU A 155 -40.80 55.78 33.72
CA LEU A 155 -41.65 56.24 32.61
C LEU A 155 -43.02 55.55 32.63
N ARG A 156 -43.08 54.26 32.98
CA ARG A 156 -44.37 53.56 33.17
C ARG A 156 -45.18 54.15 34.32
N GLN A 157 -44.54 54.49 35.45
CA GLN A 157 -45.23 55.14 36.57
C GLN A 157 -45.79 56.51 36.17
N GLU A 158 -44.99 57.34 35.50
CA GLU A 158 -45.42 58.66 35.01
C GLU A 158 -46.63 58.52 34.05
N TYR A 159 -46.61 57.53 33.15
CA TYR A 159 -47.74 57.22 32.27
C TYR A 159 -49.01 56.79 33.05
N TYR A 160 -48.87 55.98 34.10
CA TYR A 160 -50.01 55.60 34.95
C TYR A 160 -50.57 56.78 35.75
N GLU A 161 -49.72 57.68 36.24
CA GLU A 161 -50.14 58.89 36.95
C GLU A 161 -50.86 59.87 36.03
N GLU A 162 -50.40 60.04 34.79
CA GLU A 162 -51.10 60.83 33.77
C GLU A 162 -52.45 60.22 33.40
N ALA A 163 -52.53 58.90 33.24
CA ALA A 163 -53.80 58.21 33.00
C ALA A 163 -54.77 58.36 34.19
N GLN A 164 -54.27 58.38 35.42
CA GLN A 164 -55.09 58.66 36.61
C GLN A 164 -55.55 60.11 36.67
N ARG A 165 -54.69 61.09 36.34
CA ARG A 165 -55.08 62.51 36.26
C ARG A 165 -56.18 62.73 35.22
N GLN A 166 -56.08 62.10 34.05
CA GLN A 166 -57.13 62.14 33.03
C GLN A 166 -58.45 61.50 33.50
N ARG A 167 -58.37 60.44 34.30
CA ARG A 167 -59.56 59.79 34.90
C ARG A 167 -60.24 60.67 35.94
N LEU A 168 -59.46 61.34 36.79
CA LEU A 168 -59.98 62.27 37.80
C LEU A 168 -60.61 63.51 37.16
N HIS A 169 -60.03 64.00 36.06
CA HIS A 169 -60.63 65.11 35.29
C HIS A 169 -61.99 64.73 34.69
N ARG A 170 -62.17 63.49 34.23
CA ARG A 170 -63.47 63.00 33.73
C ARG A 170 -64.53 62.84 34.83
N ILE A 171 -64.12 62.47 36.04
CA ILE A 171 -65.04 62.35 37.19
C ILE A 171 -65.45 63.73 37.72
N ALA A 172 -64.63 64.77 37.50
CA ALA A 172 -64.98 66.15 37.86
C ALA A 172 -65.95 66.84 36.89
N GLU A 173 -66.18 66.29 35.70
CA GLU A 173 -67.10 66.83 34.67
C GLU A 173 -68.48 66.13 34.65
N GLU A 174 -68.70 65.08 35.44
CA GLU A 174 -70.02 64.46 35.58
C GLU A 174 -70.83 65.15 36.70
N ASP A 175 -71.66 66.12 36.29
CA ASP A 175 -72.68 66.77 37.12
C ASP A 175 -73.62 65.72 37.74
N VAL A 176 -73.45 65.49 39.05
CA VAL A 176 -74.35 64.67 39.86
C VAL A 176 -75.60 65.49 40.21
N PRO A 177 -76.81 65.07 39.77
CA PRO A 177 -78.04 65.78 40.12
C PRO A 177 -78.44 65.55 41.60
N PRO A 178 -79.12 66.51 42.23
CA PRO A 178 -79.45 66.46 43.66
C PRO A 178 -80.60 65.49 43.92
N VAL A 179 -80.36 64.48 44.75
CA VAL A 179 -81.40 63.56 45.22
C VAL A 179 -82.17 64.22 46.36
N GLN A 180 -83.40 64.64 46.08
CA GLN A 180 -84.39 65.11 47.04
C GLN A 180 -84.99 63.94 47.83
N GLY A 181 -85.20 64.17 49.12
CA GLY A 181 -85.60 63.17 50.10
C GLY A 181 -87.04 62.66 49.99
N TYR A 182 -87.22 61.44 50.51
CA TYR A 182 -88.47 60.84 50.96
C TYR A 182 -88.10 59.97 52.18
N GLN A 183 -88.46 60.40 53.38
CA GLN A 183 -89.64 59.99 54.14
C GLN A 183 -89.42 58.71 54.96
N ASP A 184 -89.28 58.93 56.26
CA ASP A 184 -89.38 57.96 57.35
C ASP A 184 -90.69 57.18 57.25
N LEU A 185 -90.61 55.87 56.96
CA LEU A 185 -91.57 54.80 57.29
C LEU A 185 -91.14 53.51 56.57
N ASP A 186 -90.10 52.84 57.09
CA ASP A 186 -89.81 51.38 57.01
C ASP A 186 -88.31 51.08 57.32
N ILE A 187 -87.78 51.73 58.37
CA ILE A 187 -86.35 51.63 58.72
C ILE A 187 -85.97 50.16 59.05
N GLU A 188 -86.81 49.39 59.74
CA GLU A 188 -86.48 47.99 60.10
C GLU A 188 -86.50 47.01 58.91
N HIS A 189 -87.44 47.15 57.96
CA HIS A 189 -87.51 46.24 56.81
C HIS A 189 -86.46 46.57 55.74
N GLN A 190 -86.14 47.87 55.59
CA GLN A 190 -85.05 48.32 54.74
C GLN A 190 -83.69 48.05 55.36
N GLU A 191 -83.52 48.13 56.69
CA GLU A 191 -82.30 47.69 57.38
C GLU A 191 -82.10 46.18 57.28
N ALA A 192 -83.15 45.36 57.35
CA ALA A 192 -83.05 43.91 57.15
C ALA A 192 -82.65 43.53 55.70
N LEU A 193 -83.26 44.19 54.70
CA LEU A 193 -82.88 44.02 53.29
C LEU A 193 -81.50 44.60 53.00
N ALA A 194 -81.12 45.72 53.63
CA ALA A 194 -79.78 46.29 53.54
C ALA A 194 -78.73 45.42 54.22
N ASP A 195 -79.05 44.75 55.33
CA ASP A 195 -78.20 43.78 56.00
C ASP A 195 -78.05 42.50 55.18
N GLU A 196 -79.11 42.03 54.52
CA GLU A 196 -79.06 40.87 53.63
C GLU A 196 -78.29 41.19 52.33
N PHE A 197 -78.48 42.38 51.76
CA PHE A 197 -77.66 42.89 50.67
C PHE A 197 -76.22 43.11 51.11
N ALA A 198 -75.98 43.64 52.31
CA ALA A 198 -74.64 43.84 52.86
C ALA A 198 -73.95 42.49 53.08
N ARG A 199 -74.64 41.47 53.61
CA ARG A 199 -74.12 40.10 53.76
C ARG A 199 -73.82 39.44 52.42
N CYS A 200 -74.73 39.54 51.44
CA CYS A 200 -74.50 39.03 50.08
C CYS A 200 -73.34 39.77 49.39
N HIS A 201 -73.24 41.08 49.59
CA HIS A 201 -72.18 41.91 49.03
C HIS A 201 -70.84 41.63 49.71
N LEU A 202 -70.81 41.41 51.03
CA LEU A 202 -69.63 41.01 51.78
C LEU A 202 -69.18 39.60 51.37
N ALA A 203 -70.11 38.64 51.23
CA ALA A 203 -69.81 37.30 50.73
C ALA A 203 -69.25 37.34 49.31
N THR A 204 -69.83 38.17 48.43
CA THR A 204 -69.32 38.37 47.06
C THR A 204 -67.94 39.04 47.08
N LYS A 205 -67.71 40.03 47.94
CA LYS A 205 -66.40 40.67 48.14
C LYS A 205 -65.36 39.70 48.68
N VAL A 206 -65.71 38.85 49.65
CA VAL A 206 -64.82 37.83 50.22
C VAL A 206 -64.50 36.76 49.17
N ILE A 207 -65.48 36.30 48.39
CA ILE A 207 -65.24 35.35 47.30
C ILE A 207 -64.36 35.97 46.21
N ASN A 208 -64.62 37.23 45.84
CA ASN A 208 -63.81 37.93 44.84
C ASN A 208 -62.39 38.20 45.35
N HIS A 209 -62.22 38.57 46.62
CA HIS A 209 -60.92 38.73 47.25
C HIS A 209 -60.17 37.40 47.32
N TRP A 210 -60.84 36.32 47.72
CA TRP A 210 -60.24 34.99 47.74
C TRP A 210 -59.85 34.52 46.33
N ARG A 211 -60.70 34.73 45.32
CA ARG A 211 -60.35 34.47 43.90
C ARG A 211 -59.14 35.29 43.47
N ALA A 212 -59.10 36.58 43.77
CA ALA A 212 -57.96 37.44 43.46
C ALA A 212 -56.67 36.95 44.15
N VAL A 213 -56.73 36.60 45.44
CA VAL A 213 -55.57 36.06 46.19
C VAL A 213 -55.13 34.72 45.63
N THR A 214 -56.05 33.81 45.30
CA THR A 214 -55.70 32.50 44.70
C THR A 214 -55.10 32.64 43.30
N GLU A 215 -55.59 33.56 42.47
CA GLU A 215 -54.98 33.85 41.18
C GLU A 215 -53.60 34.50 41.33
N GLU A 216 -53.42 35.36 42.33
CA GLU A 216 -52.11 35.95 42.65
C GLU A 216 -51.11 34.90 43.14
N VAL A 217 -51.53 33.97 44.02
CA VAL A 217 -50.70 32.84 44.46
C VAL A 217 -50.33 31.95 43.27
N LYS A 218 -51.28 31.59 42.39
CA LYS A 218 -50.99 30.82 41.17
C LYS A 218 -50.06 31.58 40.21
N ARG A 219 -50.14 32.91 40.18
CA ARG A 219 -49.25 33.76 39.36
C ARG A 219 -47.83 33.71 39.93
N MET A 220 -47.68 33.83 41.24
CA MET A 220 -46.38 33.74 41.93
C MET A 220 -45.78 32.34 41.84
N GLU A 221 -46.59 31.27 41.92
CA GLU A 221 -46.14 29.89 41.68
C GLU A 221 -45.61 29.69 40.27
N ARG A 222 -46.31 30.23 39.25
CA ARG A 222 -45.82 30.22 37.86
C ARG A 222 -44.49 30.94 37.70
N VAL A 223 -44.33 32.10 38.32
CA VAL A 223 -43.05 32.86 38.31
C VAL A 223 -41.94 32.08 39.03
N ALA A 224 -42.25 31.44 40.16
CA ALA A 224 -41.29 30.60 40.88
C ALA A 224 -40.88 29.36 40.06
N ASP A 225 -41.80 28.73 39.35
CA ASP A 225 -41.51 27.61 38.44
C ASP A 225 -40.66 28.04 37.25
N GLU A 226 -40.96 29.19 36.64
CA GLU A 226 -40.11 29.77 35.58
C GLU A 226 -38.71 30.07 36.09
N PHE A 227 -38.59 30.62 37.31
CA PHE A 227 -37.28 30.88 37.92
C PHE A 227 -36.51 29.58 38.18
N ARG A 228 -37.17 28.53 38.70
CA ARG A 228 -36.57 27.19 38.88
C ARG A 228 -36.11 26.59 37.56
N ARG A 229 -36.96 26.59 36.53
CA ARG A 229 -36.59 26.11 35.18
C ARG A 229 -35.41 26.88 34.59
N ARG A 230 -35.36 28.21 34.74
CA ARG A 230 -34.22 29.03 34.28
C ARG A 230 -32.95 28.76 35.06
N LYS A 231 -33.05 28.44 36.35
CA LYS A 231 -31.90 28.08 37.19
C LYS A 231 -31.37 26.70 36.80
N ASP A 232 -32.24 25.72 36.63
CA ASP A 232 -31.88 24.35 36.23
C ASP A 232 -31.29 24.33 34.82
N ALA A 233 -31.87 25.07 33.87
CA ALA A 233 -31.32 25.23 32.53
C ALA A 233 -29.91 25.86 32.55
N ARG A 234 -29.69 26.90 33.35
CA ARG A 234 -28.36 27.50 33.53
C ARG A 234 -27.36 26.53 34.12
N TRP A 235 -27.77 25.72 35.09
CA TRP A 235 -26.90 24.71 35.70
C TRP A 235 -26.57 23.56 34.74
N ALA A 236 -27.56 23.07 33.98
CA ALA A 236 -27.37 22.07 32.95
C ALA A 236 -26.43 22.56 31.83
N LEU A 237 -26.62 23.80 31.35
CA LEU A 237 -25.72 24.43 30.37
C LEU A 237 -24.29 24.55 30.91
N LYS A 238 -24.11 24.98 32.17
CA LYS A 238 -22.77 25.04 32.78
C LYS A 238 -22.10 23.66 32.82
N LYS A 239 -22.84 22.62 33.19
CA LYS A 239 -22.32 21.23 33.18
C LYS A 239 -22.00 20.75 31.77
N TRP A 240 -22.83 21.05 30.78
CA TRP A 240 -22.58 20.67 29.40
C TRP A 240 -21.36 21.38 28.83
N ILE A 241 -21.17 22.67 29.13
CA ILE A 241 -19.98 23.42 28.71
C ILE A 241 -18.72 22.84 29.36
N LEU A 242 -18.77 22.48 30.64
CA LEU A 242 -17.64 21.84 31.32
C LEU A 242 -17.31 20.46 30.72
N ALA A 243 -18.32 19.62 30.51
CA ALA A 243 -18.13 18.31 29.87
C ALA A 243 -17.60 18.44 28.43
N ALA A 244 -18.07 19.42 27.67
CA ALA A 244 -17.57 19.69 26.33
C ALA A 244 -16.09 20.14 26.35
N ARG A 245 -15.70 20.98 27.32
CA ARG A 245 -14.30 21.38 27.52
C ARG A 245 -13.42 20.20 27.92
N GLU A 246 -13.86 19.37 28.87
CA GLU A 246 -13.14 18.16 29.28
C GLU A 246 -12.92 17.22 28.09
N ASN A 247 -13.96 16.99 27.28
CA ASN A 247 -13.85 16.17 26.07
C ASN A 247 -12.88 16.76 25.05
N LEU A 248 -12.85 18.09 24.89
CA LEU A 248 -11.90 18.75 24.01
C LEU A 248 -10.46 18.61 24.53
N PHE A 249 -10.23 18.75 25.84
CA PHE A 249 -8.90 18.52 26.43
C PHE A 249 -8.44 17.07 26.29
N VAL A 250 -9.33 16.09 26.46
CA VAL A 250 -9.02 14.68 26.23
C VAL A 250 -8.67 14.44 24.75
N ARG A 251 -9.41 15.05 23.82
CA ARG A 251 -9.12 14.94 22.39
C ARG A 251 -7.75 15.52 22.05
N VAL A 252 -7.48 16.77 22.44
CA VAL A 252 -6.19 17.44 22.19
C VAL A 252 -5.04 16.68 22.85
N ARG A 253 -5.24 16.14 24.06
CA ARG A 253 -4.24 15.29 24.73
C ARG A 253 -3.97 14.02 23.94
N ASN A 254 -5.00 13.36 23.43
CA ASN A 254 -4.87 12.14 22.65
C ASN A 254 -4.21 12.41 21.29
N GLU A 255 -4.55 13.51 20.63
CA GLU A 255 -3.91 13.96 19.39
C GLU A 255 -2.41 14.20 19.61
N ARG A 256 -2.03 14.99 20.63
CA ARG A 256 -0.61 15.21 20.98
C ARG A 256 0.12 13.93 21.40
N ALA A 257 -0.57 12.96 21.99
CA ALA A 257 0.01 11.66 22.32
C ALA A 257 0.23 10.80 21.07
N ALA A 258 -0.74 10.82 20.14
CA ALA A 258 -0.65 10.13 18.86
C ALA A 258 0.45 10.73 17.97
N GLU A 259 0.57 12.06 17.92
CA GLU A 259 1.65 12.76 17.20
C GLU A 259 3.02 12.37 17.74
N ARG A 260 3.23 12.38 19.07
CA ARG A 260 4.49 11.93 19.70
C ARG A 260 4.79 10.46 19.41
N ALA A 261 3.76 9.61 19.45
CA ALA A 261 3.91 8.20 19.10
C ALA A 261 4.29 8.02 17.63
N LEU A 262 3.67 8.76 16.71
CA LEU A 262 3.98 8.75 15.28
C LEU A 262 5.38 9.29 14.99
N GLN A 263 5.81 10.36 15.65
CA GLN A 263 7.18 10.88 15.53
C GLN A 263 8.19 9.84 16.01
N THR A 264 7.97 9.24 17.19
CA THR A 264 8.82 8.16 17.71
C THR A 264 8.85 6.97 16.76
N TRP A 265 7.72 6.62 16.16
CA TRP A 265 7.62 5.55 15.17
C TRP A 265 8.36 5.91 13.87
N ARG A 266 8.27 7.14 13.38
CA ARG A 266 9.03 7.63 12.21
C ARG A 266 10.53 7.56 12.46
N VAL A 267 11.01 8.02 13.61
CA VAL A 267 12.43 7.93 13.98
C VAL A 267 12.89 6.47 14.05
N LYS A 268 12.12 5.59 14.70
CA LYS A 268 12.48 4.16 14.78
C LYS A 268 12.46 3.46 13.43
N THR A 269 11.50 3.79 12.57
CA THR A 269 11.42 3.21 11.21
C THR A 269 12.55 3.71 10.32
N ALA A 270 12.98 4.97 10.45
CA ALA A 270 14.18 5.48 9.80
C ALA A 270 15.44 4.73 10.26
N GLN A 271 15.61 4.55 11.58
CA GLN A 271 16.73 3.80 12.14
C GLN A 271 16.75 2.32 11.67
N ILE A 272 15.57 1.68 11.56
CA ILE A 272 15.48 0.32 11.02
C ILE A 272 15.93 0.28 9.56
N LYS A 273 15.49 1.24 8.73
CA LYS A 273 15.91 1.33 7.33
C LYS A 273 17.41 1.55 7.17
N GLU A 274 18.03 2.35 8.03
CA GLU A 274 19.48 2.52 8.05
C GLU A 274 20.20 1.21 8.39
N MET A 275 19.73 0.47 9.41
CA MET A 275 20.29 -0.84 9.75
C MET A 275 20.08 -1.87 8.64
N GLU A 276 18.95 -1.84 7.94
CA GLU A 276 18.68 -2.68 6.76
C GLU A 276 19.64 -2.37 5.61
N ALA A 277 19.88 -1.08 5.33
CA ALA A 277 20.86 -0.65 4.32
C ALA A 277 22.28 -1.15 4.66
N VAL A 278 22.71 -1.01 5.91
CA VAL A 278 24.01 -1.54 6.38
C VAL A 278 24.06 -3.08 6.29
N ALA A 279 22.96 -3.76 6.58
CA ALA A 279 22.88 -5.22 6.45
C ALA A 279 22.96 -5.66 4.98
N ASP A 280 22.34 -4.93 4.06
CA ASP A 280 22.39 -5.20 2.63
C ASP A 280 23.78 -4.90 2.04
N GLU A 281 24.46 -3.85 2.48
CA GLU A 281 25.88 -3.60 2.19
C GLU A 281 26.76 -4.76 2.68
N PHE A 282 26.52 -5.26 3.90
CA PHE A 282 27.25 -6.41 4.42
C PHE A 282 26.98 -7.69 3.61
N ARG A 283 25.72 -7.93 3.21
CA ARG A 283 25.33 -9.07 2.36
C ARG A 283 25.99 -8.99 0.98
N THR A 284 25.96 -7.83 0.34
CA THR A 284 26.59 -7.62 -0.98
C THR A 284 28.11 -7.77 -0.89
N PHE A 285 28.75 -7.22 0.14
CA PHE A 285 30.18 -7.41 0.39
C PHE A 285 30.55 -8.88 0.63
N SER A 286 29.76 -9.60 1.45
CA SER A 286 29.96 -11.02 1.72
C SER A 286 29.74 -11.88 0.46
N ALA A 287 28.70 -11.58 -0.32
CA ALA A 287 28.44 -12.23 -1.59
C ALA A 287 29.58 -12.00 -2.58
N ALA A 288 30.08 -10.76 -2.71
CA ALA A 288 31.23 -10.42 -3.52
C ALA A 288 32.50 -11.16 -3.05
N LYS A 289 32.79 -11.17 -1.75
CA LYS A 289 33.93 -11.90 -1.19
C LYS A 289 33.84 -13.41 -1.52
N ASN A 290 32.66 -14.00 -1.43
CA ASN A 290 32.43 -15.41 -1.75
C ASN A 290 32.58 -15.70 -3.26
N THR A 291 32.10 -14.81 -4.14
CA THR A 291 32.26 -14.97 -5.60
C THR A 291 33.73 -14.79 -6.00
N PHE A 292 34.43 -13.79 -5.45
CA PHE A 292 35.87 -13.62 -5.65
C PHE A 292 36.66 -14.82 -5.13
N GLY A 293 36.33 -15.35 -3.95
CA GLY A 293 36.95 -16.57 -3.42
C GLY A 293 36.79 -17.77 -4.36
N LYS A 294 35.59 -17.97 -4.92
CA LYS A 294 35.33 -19.03 -5.92
C LYS A 294 36.06 -18.78 -7.23
N LEU A 295 36.14 -17.54 -7.71
CA LEU A 295 36.86 -17.19 -8.92
C LEU A 295 38.37 -17.44 -8.77
N VAL A 296 38.96 -17.07 -7.64
CA VAL A 296 40.37 -17.33 -7.33
C VAL A 296 40.63 -18.83 -7.24
N ALA A 297 39.75 -19.60 -6.58
CA ALA A 297 39.87 -21.06 -6.52
C ALA A 297 39.76 -21.70 -7.91
N ARG A 298 38.81 -21.24 -8.74
CA ARG A 298 38.63 -21.72 -10.10
C ARG A 298 39.80 -21.36 -11.01
N LYS A 299 40.38 -20.17 -10.83
CA LYS A 299 41.59 -19.75 -11.54
C LYS A 299 42.74 -20.69 -11.23
N LYS A 300 43.01 -20.97 -9.94
CA LYS A 300 44.02 -21.96 -9.54
C LYS A 300 43.77 -23.33 -10.17
N GLN A 301 42.52 -23.79 -10.19
CA GLN A 301 42.16 -25.06 -10.81
C GLN A 301 42.40 -25.05 -12.33
N ILE A 302 42.12 -23.94 -13.02
CA ILE A 302 42.42 -23.76 -14.44
C ILE A 302 43.94 -23.80 -14.65
N ASP A 303 44.72 -23.06 -13.86
CA ASP A 303 46.18 -23.04 -13.95
C ASP A 303 46.78 -24.45 -13.76
N GLU A 304 46.26 -25.23 -12.80
CA GLU A 304 46.64 -26.64 -12.60
C GLU A 304 46.28 -27.54 -13.78
N LEU A 305 45.09 -27.35 -14.36
CA LEU A 305 44.64 -28.10 -15.53
C LEU A 305 45.43 -27.73 -16.79
N GLU A 306 45.77 -26.46 -16.96
CA GLU A 306 46.63 -25.96 -18.04
C GLU A 306 48.03 -26.57 -17.92
N ALA A 307 48.62 -26.56 -16.72
CA ALA A 307 49.90 -27.22 -16.48
C ALA A 307 49.86 -28.71 -16.84
N LYS A 308 48.80 -29.43 -16.43
CA LYS A 308 48.59 -30.85 -16.82
C LYS A 308 48.41 -31.01 -18.33
N ALA A 309 47.63 -30.13 -18.97
CA ALA A 309 47.38 -30.17 -20.41
C ALA A 309 48.65 -29.94 -21.22
N VAL A 310 49.52 -29.01 -20.79
CA VAL A 310 50.83 -28.78 -21.41
C VAL A 310 51.69 -30.03 -21.34
N VAL A 311 51.77 -30.70 -20.18
CA VAL A 311 52.52 -31.96 -20.03
C VAL A 311 51.97 -33.05 -20.94
N ILE A 312 50.64 -33.23 -20.99
CA ILE A 312 49.99 -34.23 -21.86
C ILE A 312 50.22 -33.90 -23.34
N TYR A 313 50.10 -32.63 -23.72
CA TYR A 313 50.30 -32.18 -25.10
C TYR A 313 51.74 -32.41 -25.56
N GLN A 314 52.72 -32.02 -24.73
CA GLN A 314 54.14 -32.29 -24.99
C GLN A 314 54.40 -33.79 -25.14
N GLY A 315 53.87 -34.63 -24.24
CA GLY A 315 54.01 -36.09 -24.34
C GLY A 315 53.35 -36.69 -25.59
N ASN A 316 52.21 -36.14 -26.03
CA ASN A 316 51.54 -36.55 -27.27
C ASN A 316 52.28 -36.06 -28.51
N LEU A 317 52.87 -34.88 -28.47
CA LEU A 317 53.67 -34.32 -29.55
C LEU A 317 54.93 -35.17 -29.76
N VAL A 318 55.64 -35.51 -28.69
CA VAL A 318 56.80 -36.41 -28.72
C VAL A 318 56.41 -37.77 -29.31
N ARG A 319 55.29 -38.36 -28.87
CA ARG A 319 54.77 -39.62 -29.45
C ARG A 319 54.43 -39.49 -30.93
N LYS A 320 53.79 -38.41 -31.37
CA LYS A 320 53.48 -38.17 -32.80
C LYS A 320 54.75 -38.03 -33.65
N VAL A 321 55.73 -37.28 -33.16
CA VAL A 321 57.02 -37.10 -33.85
C VAL A 321 57.76 -38.44 -33.92
N LEU A 322 57.82 -39.18 -32.82
CA LEU A 322 58.44 -40.51 -32.77
C LEU A 322 57.74 -41.50 -33.71
N ASN A 323 56.41 -41.55 -33.73
CA ASN A 323 55.65 -42.43 -34.62
C ASN A 323 55.86 -42.05 -36.10
N LYS A 324 55.92 -40.75 -36.41
CA LYS A 324 56.20 -40.28 -37.77
C LYS A 324 57.63 -40.67 -38.20
N TRP A 325 58.60 -40.53 -37.29
CA TRP A 325 59.97 -40.98 -37.52
C TRP A 325 60.06 -42.50 -37.70
N LEU A 326 59.39 -43.29 -36.85
CA LEU A 326 59.32 -44.75 -36.99
C LEU A 326 58.69 -45.15 -38.33
N ALA A 327 57.59 -44.53 -38.72
CA ALA A 327 56.96 -44.78 -40.02
C ALA A 327 57.89 -44.40 -41.20
N GLN A 328 58.67 -43.33 -41.08
CA GLN A 328 59.68 -42.97 -42.07
C GLN A 328 60.82 -43.99 -42.14
N VAL A 329 61.32 -44.46 -41.00
CA VAL A 329 62.35 -45.51 -40.93
C VAL A 329 61.84 -46.82 -41.52
N GLU A 330 60.60 -47.22 -41.22
CA GLU A 330 59.97 -48.39 -41.83
C GLU A 330 59.77 -48.22 -43.33
N HIS A 331 59.42 -47.02 -43.79
CA HIS A 331 59.31 -46.73 -45.21
C HIS A 331 60.65 -46.84 -45.93
N ILE A 332 61.73 -46.29 -45.34
CA ILE A 332 63.11 -46.42 -45.86
C ILE A 332 63.51 -47.89 -45.93
N ARG A 333 63.30 -48.66 -44.86
CA ARG A 333 63.58 -50.11 -44.86
C ARG A 333 62.77 -50.86 -45.91
N HIS A 334 61.53 -50.47 -46.17
CA HIS A 334 60.72 -51.08 -47.22
C HIS A 334 61.23 -50.72 -48.63
N GLN A 335 61.70 -49.49 -48.82
CA GLN A 335 62.34 -49.08 -50.07
C GLN A 335 63.68 -49.80 -50.29
N GLU A 336 64.51 -49.98 -49.26
CA GLU A 336 65.73 -50.78 -49.30
C GLU A 336 65.43 -52.22 -49.71
N ARG A 337 64.46 -52.89 -49.06
CA ARG A 337 64.04 -54.24 -49.45
C ARG A 337 63.53 -54.32 -50.89
N ARG A 338 62.85 -53.29 -51.38
CA ARG A 338 62.42 -53.21 -52.79
C ARG A 338 63.60 -52.99 -53.73
N ALA A 339 64.60 -52.20 -53.33
CA ALA A 339 65.82 -51.99 -54.09
C ALA A 339 66.64 -53.28 -54.18
N ASP A 340 66.77 -54.03 -53.08
CA ASP A 340 67.43 -55.33 -53.04
C ASP A 340 66.70 -56.36 -53.91
N ALA A 341 65.37 -56.47 -53.78
CA ALA A 341 64.58 -57.36 -54.63
C ALA A 341 64.64 -56.97 -56.13
N ALA A 342 64.73 -55.67 -56.43
CA ALA A 342 64.92 -55.20 -57.79
C ALA A 342 66.34 -55.53 -58.29
N ALA A 343 67.37 -55.39 -57.47
CA ALA A 343 68.74 -55.77 -57.80
C ALA A 343 68.84 -57.28 -58.12
N ASP A 344 68.20 -58.12 -57.31
CA ASP A 344 68.10 -59.57 -57.55
C ASP A 344 67.36 -59.89 -58.85
N TYR A 345 66.27 -59.17 -59.14
CA TYR A 345 65.52 -59.33 -60.38
C TYR A 345 66.36 -58.93 -61.61
N PHE A 346 67.10 -57.83 -61.56
CA PHE A 346 67.98 -57.40 -62.64
C PHE A 346 69.17 -58.36 -62.82
N ALA A 347 69.75 -58.87 -61.74
CA ALA A 347 70.77 -59.90 -61.78
C ALA A 347 70.25 -61.19 -62.45
N ALA A 348 69.07 -61.68 -62.04
CA ALA A 348 68.42 -62.85 -62.64
C ALA A 348 68.08 -62.64 -64.13
N LYS A 349 67.58 -61.44 -64.49
CA LYS A 349 67.28 -61.07 -65.88
C LYS A 349 68.53 -61.04 -66.75
N HIS A 350 69.64 -60.51 -66.24
CA HIS A 350 70.91 -60.44 -66.96
C HIS A 350 71.51 -61.85 -67.18
N VAL A 351 71.39 -62.75 -66.18
CA VAL A 351 71.76 -64.16 -66.31
C VAL A 351 70.91 -64.87 -67.37
N MET A 352 69.59 -64.65 -67.35
CA MET A 352 68.67 -65.21 -68.35
C MET A 352 68.94 -64.68 -69.77
N GLN A 353 69.27 -63.38 -69.93
CA GLN A 353 69.66 -62.82 -71.23
C GLN A 353 70.97 -63.44 -71.74
N LYS A 354 71.96 -63.66 -70.87
CA LYS A 354 73.23 -64.31 -71.23
C LYS A 354 73.03 -65.78 -71.62
N LEU A 355 72.10 -66.48 -70.97
CA LEU A 355 71.70 -67.85 -71.33
C LEU A 355 70.94 -67.90 -72.65
N ARG A 356 70.04 -66.94 -72.90
CA ARG A 356 69.33 -66.80 -74.19
C ARG A 356 70.29 -66.49 -75.34
N ALA A 357 71.28 -65.63 -75.13
CA ALA A 357 72.32 -65.35 -76.13
C ALA A 357 73.15 -66.60 -76.45
N ARG A 358 73.52 -67.39 -75.43
CA ARG A 358 74.23 -68.69 -75.64
C ARG A 358 73.34 -69.74 -76.33
N ALA A 359 72.05 -69.76 -76.04
CA ALA A 359 71.10 -70.65 -76.71
C ALA A 359 70.86 -70.25 -78.18
N ALA A 360 70.82 -68.95 -78.47
CA ALA A 360 70.70 -68.42 -79.82
C ALA A 360 71.90 -68.80 -80.70
N ILE A 361 73.12 -68.69 -80.18
CA ILE A 361 74.36 -69.10 -80.89
C ILE A 361 74.35 -70.60 -81.20
N LYS A 362 73.90 -71.46 -80.27
CA LYS A 362 73.77 -72.92 -80.50
C LYS A 362 72.69 -73.26 -81.52
N LEU A 363 71.65 -72.45 -81.61
CA LEU A 363 70.54 -72.65 -82.55
C LEU A 363 70.91 -72.16 -83.97
N GLU A 364 71.73 -71.11 -84.08
CA GLU A 364 72.31 -70.67 -85.37
C GLU A 364 73.30 -71.67 -85.95
N GLN A 365 74.12 -72.32 -85.10
CA GLN A 365 75.02 -73.40 -85.55
C GLN A 365 74.25 -74.58 -86.16
N LYS A 366 73.14 -75.01 -85.52
CA LYS A 366 72.26 -76.06 -86.07
C LYS A 366 71.49 -75.61 -87.33
N LYS A 367 71.12 -74.34 -87.42
CA LYS A 367 70.45 -73.78 -88.61
C LYS A 367 71.39 -73.69 -89.82
N ASN A 368 72.67 -73.41 -89.63
CA ASN A 368 73.65 -73.34 -90.71
C ASN A 368 73.99 -74.74 -91.29
N GLU A 369 73.97 -75.79 -90.46
CA GLU A 369 74.11 -77.18 -90.92
C GLU A 369 72.88 -77.67 -91.71
N GLN A 370 71.68 -77.29 -91.27
CA GLN A 370 70.42 -77.62 -91.96
C GLN A 370 70.17 -76.78 -93.23
N ALA A 371 70.72 -75.56 -93.31
CA ALA A 371 70.63 -74.70 -94.50
C ALA A 371 71.47 -75.25 -95.67
N ARG A 372 72.63 -75.86 -95.39
CA ARG A 372 73.44 -76.56 -96.41
C ARG A 372 72.73 -77.79 -97.00
N GLN A 373 71.94 -78.51 -96.21
CA GLN A 373 71.16 -79.66 -96.69
C GLN A 373 69.87 -79.26 -97.44
N LYS A 374 69.23 -78.14 -97.05
CA LYS A 374 67.97 -77.67 -97.66
C LYS A 374 68.16 -76.91 -98.97
N TYR A 375 69.32 -76.29 -99.20
CA TYR A 375 69.66 -75.62 -100.47
C TYR A 375 69.74 -76.59 -101.66
N LEU A 376 70.10 -77.86 -101.43
CA LEU A 376 70.13 -78.90 -102.47
C LEU A 376 68.73 -79.49 -102.78
N MET A 377 67.84 -79.57 -101.78
CA MET A 377 66.48 -80.10 -101.94
C MET A 377 65.48 -79.09 -102.53
N GLN A 378 65.71 -77.78 -102.31
CA GLN A 378 64.83 -76.72 -102.83
C GLN A 378 64.96 -76.51 -104.34
N LYS A 379 66.10 -76.85 -104.96
CA LYS A 379 66.33 -76.62 -106.41
C LYS A 379 65.35 -77.40 -107.32
N TYR A 380 64.76 -78.49 -106.87
CA TYR A 380 63.85 -79.33 -107.69
C TYR A 380 62.35 -79.24 -107.32
N ALA A 381 61.98 -78.51 -106.26
CA ALA A 381 60.59 -78.46 -105.77
C ALA A 381 59.83 -77.15 -106.12
N TYR A 382 60.49 -76.15 -106.70
CA TYR A 382 59.90 -74.84 -107.02
C TYR A 382 59.04 -74.82 -108.30
N LEU A 383 59.11 -75.84 -109.15
CA LEU A 383 58.33 -75.89 -110.41
C LEU A 383 56.90 -76.44 -110.25
N TRP A 384 56.53 -77.00 -109.10
CA TRP A 384 55.24 -77.69 -108.92
C TRP A 384 54.23 -76.96 -108.02
N ARG A 385 54.67 -75.96 -107.24
CA ARG A 385 53.81 -75.27 -106.26
C ARG A 385 53.17 -73.96 -106.75
N ASP A 386 53.63 -73.43 -107.89
CA ASP A 386 53.13 -72.16 -108.44
C ASP A 386 51.81 -72.31 -109.25
N ALA A 387 51.31 -73.54 -109.43
CA ALA A 387 50.13 -73.84 -110.24
C ALA A 387 48.80 -74.02 -109.46
N VAL A 388 48.78 -74.03 -108.12
CA VAL A 388 47.57 -74.42 -107.34
C VAL A 388 47.02 -73.32 -106.41
N GLU A 389 47.74 -72.23 -106.14
CA GLU A 389 47.31 -71.23 -105.14
C GLU A 389 46.62 -69.95 -105.67
N ARG A 390 46.39 -69.82 -106.99
CA ARG A 390 45.83 -68.58 -107.57
C ARG A 390 44.29 -68.53 -107.69
N THR A 391 43.54 -69.57 -107.30
CA THR A 391 42.07 -69.59 -107.46
C THR A 391 41.25 -69.64 -106.16
N LYS A 392 41.86 -69.72 -104.97
CA LYS A 392 41.11 -69.78 -103.68
C LYS A 392 41.13 -68.50 -102.83
N ARG A 393 42.03 -67.54 -103.09
CA ARG A 393 42.20 -66.34 -102.22
C ARG A 393 41.17 -65.23 -102.44
N ALA A 394 40.44 -65.20 -103.57
CA ALA A 394 39.52 -64.09 -103.87
C ALA A 394 38.11 -64.25 -103.27
N GLU A 395 37.64 -65.47 -102.98
CA GLU A 395 36.27 -65.70 -102.48
C GLU A 395 36.14 -65.65 -100.94
N GLU A 396 37.25 -65.84 -100.20
CA GLU A 396 37.26 -65.83 -98.73
C GLU A 396 37.37 -64.41 -98.15
N GLU A 397 38.05 -63.50 -98.85
CA GLU A 397 38.25 -62.10 -98.41
C GLU A 397 36.94 -61.29 -98.44
N ALA A 398 36.01 -61.59 -99.36
CA ALA A 398 34.72 -60.89 -99.45
C ALA A 398 33.73 -61.25 -98.32
N LYS A 399 33.78 -62.49 -97.81
CA LYS A 399 32.91 -62.93 -96.69
C LYS A 399 33.41 -62.41 -95.35
N GLN A 400 34.72 -62.31 -95.14
CA GLN A 400 35.31 -61.80 -93.89
C GLN A 400 34.99 -60.33 -93.61
N VAL A 401 34.95 -59.47 -94.64
CA VAL A 401 34.65 -58.03 -94.46
C VAL A 401 33.20 -57.79 -93.99
N GLN A 402 32.25 -58.62 -94.41
CA GLN A 402 30.85 -58.52 -93.97
C GLN A 402 30.65 -59.00 -92.53
N TYR A 403 31.29 -60.10 -92.12
CA TYR A 403 31.22 -60.59 -90.74
C TYR A 403 31.92 -59.65 -89.74
N ASP A 404 33.06 -59.06 -90.11
CA ASP A 404 33.79 -58.13 -89.24
C ASP A 404 33.03 -56.82 -88.99
N SER A 405 32.31 -56.31 -89.99
CA SER A 405 31.52 -55.08 -89.83
C SER A 405 30.27 -55.30 -88.97
N ALA A 406 29.55 -56.40 -89.19
CA ALA A 406 28.39 -56.79 -88.37
C ALA A 406 28.78 -57.08 -86.90
N TYR A 407 29.89 -57.79 -86.69
CA TYR A 407 30.41 -58.08 -85.35
C TYR A 407 30.86 -56.82 -84.62
N LYS A 408 31.53 -55.87 -85.31
CA LYS A 408 31.91 -54.58 -84.73
C LYS A 408 30.70 -53.73 -84.32
N HIS A 409 29.62 -53.73 -85.10
CA HIS A 409 28.39 -53.00 -84.77
C HIS A 409 27.67 -53.61 -83.56
N MET A 410 27.50 -54.94 -83.54
CA MET A 410 26.91 -55.67 -82.41
C MET A 410 27.73 -55.44 -81.12
N ARG A 411 29.06 -55.55 -81.20
CA ARG A 411 29.95 -55.33 -80.04
C ARG A 411 29.86 -53.89 -79.51
N ARG A 412 29.69 -52.88 -80.37
CA ARG A 412 29.47 -51.50 -79.94
C ARG A 412 28.14 -51.35 -79.19
N LYS A 413 27.03 -51.88 -79.71
CA LYS A 413 25.73 -51.83 -79.02
C LYS A 413 25.73 -52.58 -77.70
N VAL A 414 26.36 -53.75 -77.61
CA VAL A 414 26.48 -54.49 -76.34
C VAL A 414 27.29 -53.70 -75.31
N LYS A 415 28.41 -53.11 -75.71
CA LYS A 415 29.21 -52.26 -74.81
C LYS A 415 28.45 -51.01 -74.37
N GLU A 416 27.70 -50.38 -75.27
CA GLU A 416 26.89 -49.22 -74.96
C GLU A 416 25.75 -49.55 -73.99
N ASN A 417 25.07 -50.69 -74.17
CA ASN A 417 24.04 -51.16 -73.26
C ASN A 417 24.60 -51.55 -71.88
N ILE A 418 25.76 -52.21 -71.83
CA ILE A 418 26.44 -52.50 -70.56
C ILE A 418 26.84 -51.20 -69.85
N ALA A 419 27.38 -50.22 -70.58
CA ALA A 419 27.74 -48.92 -70.02
C ALA A 419 26.51 -48.15 -69.51
N ARG A 420 25.40 -48.17 -70.25
CA ARG A 420 24.12 -47.55 -69.82
C ARG A 420 23.57 -48.22 -68.57
N SER A 421 23.53 -49.56 -68.53
CA SER A 421 23.07 -50.33 -67.36
C SER A 421 23.96 -50.10 -66.13
N ALA A 422 25.29 -50.08 -66.32
CA ALA A 422 26.22 -49.75 -65.23
C ALA A 422 26.02 -48.30 -64.73
N LEU A 423 25.79 -47.35 -65.64
CA LEU A 423 25.54 -45.94 -65.27
C LEU A 423 24.20 -45.74 -64.56
N THR A 424 23.13 -46.42 -64.98
CA THR A 424 21.84 -46.34 -64.27
C THR A 424 21.96 -46.95 -62.88
N THR A 425 22.59 -48.12 -62.77
CA THR A 425 22.84 -48.77 -61.48
C THR A 425 23.70 -47.88 -60.58
N TRP A 426 24.74 -47.25 -61.11
CA TRP A 426 25.59 -46.33 -60.37
C TRP A 426 24.83 -45.08 -59.90
N ARG A 427 23.98 -44.48 -60.76
CA ARG A 427 23.12 -43.34 -60.38
C ARG A 427 22.12 -43.71 -59.30
N GLU A 428 21.53 -44.89 -59.38
CA GLU A 428 20.58 -45.38 -58.39
C GLU A 428 21.24 -45.65 -57.03
N GLN A 429 22.43 -46.26 -57.03
CA GLN A 429 23.23 -46.49 -55.82
C GLN A 429 23.74 -45.17 -55.21
N THR A 430 24.20 -44.23 -56.02
CA THR A 430 24.63 -42.91 -55.53
C THR A 430 23.45 -42.10 -54.98
N ALA A 431 22.28 -42.14 -55.60
CA ALA A 431 21.06 -41.54 -55.06
C ALA A 431 20.65 -42.19 -53.72
N LYS A 432 20.78 -43.52 -53.60
CA LYS A 432 20.53 -44.24 -52.35
C LYS A 432 21.52 -43.85 -51.24
N ILE A 433 22.81 -43.72 -51.57
CA ILE A 433 23.85 -43.26 -50.62
C ILE A 433 23.54 -41.83 -50.15
N GLN A 434 23.22 -40.92 -51.06
CA GLN A 434 22.82 -39.55 -50.71
C GLN A 434 21.55 -39.52 -49.85
N GLY A 435 20.58 -40.40 -50.12
CA GLY A 435 19.39 -40.56 -49.29
C GLY A 435 19.73 -41.02 -47.87
N LEU A 436 20.63 -41.99 -47.72
CA LEU A 436 21.11 -42.47 -46.42
C LEU A 436 21.93 -41.40 -45.67
N GLU A 437 22.74 -40.61 -46.37
CA GLU A 437 23.47 -39.48 -45.78
C GLU A 437 22.53 -38.43 -45.21
N ARG A 438 21.47 -38.05 -45.95
CA ARG A 438 20.44 -37.13 -45.43
C ARG A 438 19.76 -37.67 -44.18
N VAL A 439 19.39 -38.97 -44.16
CA VAL A 439 18.80 -39.61 -42.98
C VAL A 439 19.79 -39.63 -41.79
N ALA A 440 21.08 -39.87 -42.05
CA ALA A 440 22.11 -39.83 -41.02
C ALA A 440 22.32 -38.41 -40.46
N ASP A 441 22.22 -37.39 -41.31
CA ASP A 441 22.33 -35.99 -40.91
C ASP A 441 21.10 -35.54 -40.12
N ASP A 442 19.89 -35.96 -40.52
CA ASP A 442 18.66 -35.74 -39.76
C ASP A 442 18.73 -36.41 -38.39
N PHE A 443 19.26 -37.63 -38.31
CA PHE A 443 19.46 -38.32 -37.04
C PHE A 443 20.48 -37.60 -36.15
N ARG A 444 21.59 -37.11 -36.73
CA ARG A 444 22.57 -36.29 -36.00
C ARG A 444 21.94 -35.00 -35.49
N ALA A 445 21.16 -34.30 -36.30
CA ALA A 445 20.46 -33.08 -35.91
C ALA A 445 19.47 -33.33 -34.76
N ARG A 446 18.67 -34.41 -34.84
CA ARG A 446 17.77 -34.83 -33.74
C ARG A 446 18.54 -35.15 -32.47
N LYS A 447 19.65 -35.89 -32.56
CA LYS A 447 20.46 -36.26 -31.40
C LYS A 447 21.13 -35.05 -30.74
N VAL A 448 21.58 -34.08 -31.53
CA VAL A 448 22.09 -32.79 -31.02
C VAL A 448 20.98 -32.00 -30.32
N ALA A 449 19.79 -31.92 -30.91
CA ALA A 449 18.63 -31.26 -30.31
C ALA A 449 18.17 -31.93 -29.00
N GLU A 450 18.14 -33.26 -28.94
CA GLU A 450 17.87 -34.01 -27.71
C GLU A 450 18.96 -33.78 -26.65
N GLY A 451 20.23 -33.77 -27.06
CA GLY A 451 21.34 -33.41 -26.19
C GLY A 451 21.19 -32.01 -25.59
N ALA A 452 20.83 -31.03 -26.42
CA ALA A 452 20.55 -29.66 -25.98
C ALA A 452 19.36 -29.60 -25.02
N ARG A 453 18.27 -30.36 -25.28
CA ARG A 453 17.11 -30.44 -24.37
C ARG A 453 17.49 -31.07 -23.02
N ARG A 454 18.30 -32.13 -23.00
CA ARG A 454 18.78 -32.75 -21.76
C ARG A 454 19.68 -31.80 -20.98
N MET A 455 20.58 -31.08 -21.66
CA MET A 455 21.42 -30.06 -21.03
C MET A 455 20.60 -28.90 -20.46
N ALA A 456 19.61 -28.41 -21.21
CA ALA A 456 18.71 -27.36 -20.73
C ALA A 456 17.88 -27.82 -19.53
N HIS A 457 17.29 -29.01 -19.59
CA HIS A 457 16.54 -29.59 -18.47
C HIS A 457 17.44 -29.78 -17.24
N HIS A 458 18.66 -30.31 -17.41
CA HIS A 458 19.62 -30.44 -16.33
C HIS A 458 19.96 -29.09 -15.72
N ALA A 459 20.24 -28.06 -16.54
CA ALA A 459 20.52 -26.72 -16.06
C ALA A 459 19.34 -26.12 -15.27
N ILE A 460 18.09 -26.30 -15.73
CA ILE A 460 16.89 -25.86 -15.03
C ILE A 460 16.77 -26.57 -13.68
N VAL A 461 16.96 -27.89 -13.63
CA VAL A 461 16.91 -28.67 -12.38
C VAL A 461 18.02 -28.23 -11.43
N THR A 462 19.24 -28.02 -11.90
CA THR A 462 20.35 -27.52 -11.09
C THR A 462 20.06 -26.11 -10.56
N MET A 463 19.51 -25.22 -11.38
CA MET A 463 19.09 -23.88 -10.94
C MET A 463 17.99 -23.94 -9.89
N TYR A 464 16.97 -24.76 -10.10
CA TYR A 464 15.87 -24.94 -9.15
C TYR A 464 16.36 -25.48 -7.80
N ASN A 465 17.18 -26.54 -7.83
CA ASN A 465 17.78 -27.09 -6.62
C ASN A 465 18.65 -26.05 -5.92
N ARG A 466 19.41 -25.25 -6.67
CA ARG A 466 20.23 -24.19 -6.11
C ARG A 466 19.39 -23.08 -5.48
N THR A 467 18.25 -22.71 -6.07
CA THR A 467 17.34 -21.73 -5.48
C THR A 467 16.67 -22.26 -4.21
N MET A 468 16.33 -23.55 -4.17
CA MET A 468 15.80 -24.20 -2.97
C MET A 468 16.85 -24.27 -1.86
N GLU A 469 18.10 -24.60 -2.17
CA GLU A 469 19.21 -24.55 -1.22
C GLU A 469 19.42 -23.13 -0.68
N LEU A 470 19.40 -22.10 -1.54
CA LEU A 470 19.55 -20.72 -1.10
C LEU A 470 18.42 -20.30 -0.15
N ARG A 471 17.17 -20.65 -0.46
CA ARG A 471 16.03 -20.36 0.41
C ARG A 471 16.14 -21.06 1.77
N GLN A 472 16.56 -22.32 1.78
CA GLN A 472 16.81 -23.04 3.04
C GLN A 472 17.95 -22.41 3.85
N MET A 473 19.02 -21.95 3.18
CA MET A 473 20.13 -21.26 3.84
C MET A 473 19.71 -19.88 4.36
N GLU A 474 18.82 -19.17 3.68
CA GLU A 474 18.20 -17.92 4.16
C GLU A 474 17.36 -18.19 5.41
N GLU A 475 16.45 -19.17 5.38
CA GLU A 475 15.66 -19.56 6.56
C GLU A 475 16.56 -19.95 7.74
N GLN A 476 17.65 -20.69 7.49
CA GLN A 476 18.63 -21.02 8.53
C GLN A 476 19.40 -19.79 9.02
N ALA A 477 19.75 -18.85 8.13
CA ALA A 477 20.43 -17.61 8.48
C ALA A 477 19.53 -16.72 9.34
N ASP A 478 18.24 -16.65 9.03
CA ASP A 478 17.24 -15.92 9.82
C ASP A 478 17.03 -16.56 11.20
N LEU A 479 16.88 -17.89 11.25
CA LEU A 479 16.82 -18.62 12.53
C LEU A 479 18.09 -18.40 13.36
N HIS A 480 19.25 -18.40 12.71
CA HIS A 480 20.52 -18.14 13.38
C HIS A 480 20.65 -16.68 13.81
N TYR A 481 20.18 -15.73 13.00
CA TYR A 481 20.13 -14.32 13.31
C TYR A 481 19.22 -14.08 14.51
N HIS A 482 18.00 -14.63 14.53
CA HIS A 482 17.09 -14.55 15.68
C HIS A 482 17.71 -15.20 16.92
N LYS A 483 18.31 -16.38 16.80
CA LYS A 483 18.99 -17.05 17.91
C LYS A 483 20.17 -16.22 18.44
N ASN A 484 20.94 -15.59 17.56
CA ASN A 484 22.05 -14.72 17.95
C ASN A 484 21.59 -13.35 18.44
N LEU A 485 20.49 -12.81 17.96
CA LEU A 485 19.88 -11.60 18.47
C LEU A 485 19.40 -11.84 19.91
N ILE A 486 18.71 -12.96 20.14
CA ILE A 486 18.28 -13.41 21.47
C ILE A 486 19.50 -13.59 22.40
N LYS A 487 20.59 -14.20 21.91
CA LYS A 487 21.82 -14.40 22.70
C LYS A 487 22.62 -13.11 22.93
N ARG A 488 22.87 -12.30 21.90
CA ARG A 488 23.72 -11.10 21.95
C ARG A 488 23.07 -9.96 22.69
N LEU A 489 21.76 -9.85 22.59
CA LEU A 489 21.10 -8.80 23.32
C LEU A 489 21.29 -9.03 24.81
N GLU A 490 21.37 -10.27 25.34
CA GLU A 490 21.31 -10.57 26.79
C GLU A 490 20.13 -9.87 27.53
N ILE A 491 19.32 -9.07 26.81
CA ILE A 491 18.15 -8.38 27.27
C ILE A 491 17.21 -9.44 27.81
N PHE A 492 17.15 -10.62 27.18
CA PHE A 492 16.49 -11.88 27.62
C PHE A 492 17.22 -12.68 28.68
N GLY A 493 17.79 -12.03 29.70
CA GLY A 493 17.79 -12.64 31.02
C GLY A 493 16.34 -13.04 31.39
N SER A 494 16.16 -14.21 32.01
CA SER A 494 14.85 -14.77 32.41
C SER A 494 13.91 -13.82 33.16
N ASN A 495 14.43 -12.69 33.64
CA ASN A 495 13.75 -11.77 34.54
C ASN A 495 12.75 -10.82 33.87
N TRP A 496 12.77 -10.60 32.54
CA TRP A 496 11.72 -9.80 31.88
C TRP A 496 10.72 -10.62 31.08
N LEU A 497 11.11 -11.84 30.65
CA LEU A 497 10.22 -12.72 29.92
C LEU A 497 9.07 -13.20 30.81
N ILE A 498 9.31 -13.34 32.12
CA ILE A 498 8.30 -13.69 33.11
C ILE A 498 7.31 -12.52 33.30
N PRO A 499 7.72 -11.27 33.59
CA PRO A 499 6.82 -10.11 33.58
C PRO A 499 6.10 -9.89 32.26
N ALA A 500 6.77 -10.02 31.11
CA ALA A 500 6.13 -9.81 29.81
C ALA A 500 5.09 -10.89 29.49
N ARG A 501 5.36 -12.15 29.83
CA ARG A 501 4.33 -13.21 29.76
C ARG A 501 3.19 -12.94 30.72
N HIS A 502 3.49 -12.52 31.95
CA HIS A 502 2.48 -12.12 32.92
C HIS A 502 1.64 -10.93 32.43
N TYR A 503 2.22 -9.94 31.75
CA TYR A 503 1.47 -8.83 31.15
C TYR A 503 0.59 -9.28 29.99
N VAL A 504 1.07 -10.17 29.12
CA VAL A 504 0.27 -10.74 28.03
C VAL A 504 -0.86 -11.62 28.59
N GLU A 505 -0.59 -12.42 29.62
CA GLU A 505 -1.60 -13.22 30.32
C GLU A 505 -2.63 -12.31 31.00
N GLN A 506 -2.21 -11.26 31.69
CA GLN A 506 -3.13 -10.26 32.26
C GLN A 506 -3.94 -9.52 31.19
N GLN A 507 -3.35 -9.27 30.02
CA GLN A 507 -4.06 -8.65 28.90
C GLN A 507 -5.10 -9.61 28.33
N ASN A 508 -4.77 -10.89 28.17
CA ASN A 508 -5.71 -11.93 27.75
C ASN A 508 -6.86 -12.07 28.77
N VAL A 509 -6.56 -12.10 30.07
CA VAL A 509 -7.57 -12.13 31.14
C VAL A 509 -8.44 -10.87 31.12
N ALA A 510 -7.86 -9.69 30.87
CA ALA A 510 -8.61 -8.45 30.75
C ALA A 510 -9.53 -8.45 29.51
N ASP A 511 -9.08 -9.02 28.41
CA ASP A 511 -9.86 -9.15 27.18
C ASP A 511 -10.98 -10.19 27.33
N GLU A 512 -10.74 -11.31 28.01
CA GLU A 512 -11.78 -12.27 28.42
C GLU A 512 -12.81 -11.62 29.37
N TYR A 513 -12.37 -10.81 30.32
CA TYR A 513 -13.26 -10.05 31.19
C TYR A 513 -14.09 -9.01 30.43
N ARG A 514 -13.49 -8.32 29.45
CA ARG A 514 -14.22 -7.42 28.55
C ARG A 514 -15.24 -8.18 27.70
N ALA A 515 -14.87 -9.32 27.13
CA ALA A 515 -15.76 -10.14 26.32
C ALA A 515 -16.95 -10.63 27.15
N THR A 516 -16.73 -11.15 28.35
CA THR A 516 -17.79 -11.58 29.27
C THR A 516 -18.69 -10.42 29.72
N ARG A 517 -18.12 -9.23 29.98
CA ARG A 517 -18.89 -8.04 30.35
C ARG A 517 -19.74 -7.52 29.19
N ILE A 518 -19.20 -7.51 27.97
CA ILE A 518 -19.93 -7.13 26.76
C ILE A 518 -21.05 -8.13 26.49
N ALA A 519 -20.80 -9.42 26.66
CA ALA A 519 -21.83 -10.47 26.56
C ALA A 519 -22.91 -10.29 27.64
N GLY A 520 -22.54 -9.94 28.87
CA GLY A 520 -23.49 -9.62 29.95
C GLY A 520 -24.34 -8.38 29.64
N TYR A 521 -23.73 -7.33 29.09
CA TYR A 521 -24.44 -6.13 28.67
C TYR A 521 -25.41 -6.41 27.52
N SER A 522 -24.97 -7.15 26.50
CA SER A 522 -25.83 -7.51 25.35
C SER A 522 -26.99 -8.42 25.78
N LEU A 523 -26.77 -9.39 26.67
CA LEU A 523 -27.85 -10.20 27.26
C LEU A 523 -28.85 -9.36 28.04
N ASN A 524 -28.39 -8.35 28.81
CA ASN A 524 -29.29 -7.47 29.54
C ASN A 524 -30.12 -6.58 28.59
N VAL A 525 -29.51 -6.07 27.52
CA VAL A 525 -30.22 -5.33 26.47
C VAL A 525 -31.26 -6.21 25.79
N LEU A 526 -30.91 -7.46 25.44
CA LEU A 526 -31.85 -8.43 24.86
C LEU A 526 -32.99 -8.77 25.83
N ARG A 527 -32.70 -8.91 27.13
CA ARG A 527 -33.73 -9.13 28.15
C ARG A 527 -34.68 -7.93 28.26
N ASN A 528 -34.16 -6.72 28.20
CA ASN A 528 -34.96 -5.49 28.20
C ASN A 528 -35.81 -5.37 26.94
N TRP A 529 -35.27 -5.70 25.77
CA TRP A 529 -36.02 -5.74 24.52
C TRP A 529 -37.11 -6.80 24.56
N ARG A 530 -36.82 -7.99 25.07
CA ARG A 530 -37.81 -9.05 25.29
C ARG A 530 -38.94 -8.58 26.20
N ASN A 531 -38.62 -7.95 27.33
CA ASN A 531 -39.61 -7.42 28.26
C ASN A 531 -40.46 -6.29 27.63
N ASN A 532 -39.83 -5.40 26.85
CA ASN A 532 -40.55 -4.36 26.12
C ASN A 532 -41.48 -4.97 25.06
N ALA A 533 -41.03 -5.97 24.31
CA ALA A 533 -41.87 -6.68 23.34
C ALA A 533 -43.07 -7.35 24.02
N PHE A 534 -42.86 -8.02 25.17
CA PHE A 534 -43.96 -8.57 25.97
C PHE A 534 -44.93 -7.48 26.47
N ARG A 535 -44.41 -6.32 26.90
CA ARG A 535 -45.24 -5.20 27.35
C ARG A 535 -46.07 -4.61 26.21
N ILE A 536 -45.47 -4.45 25.03
CA ILE A 536 -46.17 -3.96 23.82
C ILE A 536 -47.27 -4.95 23.44
N ARG A 537 -46.95 -6.24 23.34
CA ARG A 537 -47.93 -7.29 23.03
C ARG A 537 -49.09 -7.31 24.02
N ARG A 538 -48.82 -7.14 25.32
CA ARG A 538 -49.87 -7.04 26.34
C ARG A 538 -50.74 -5.80 26.16
N MET A 539 -50.15 -4.66 25.82
CA MET A 539 -50.91 -3.44 25.53
C MET A 539 -51.76 -3.57 24.26
N GLU A 540 -51.29 -4.31 23.25
CA GLU A 540 -52.07 -4.67 22.06
C GLU A 540 -53.25 -5.59 22.41
N GLU A 541 -53.01 -6.66 23.18
CA GLU A 541 -54.06 -7.57 23.66
C GLU A 541 -55.12 -6.82 24.51
N ASP A 542 -54.69 -5.91 25.39
CA ASP A 542 -55.58 -5.05 26.17
C ASP A 542 -56.37 -4.06 25.28
N ALA A 543 -55.73 -3.50 24.25
CA ALA A 543 -56.39 -2.62 23.28
C ALA A 543 -57.45 -3.38 22.46
N ASP A 544 -57.16 -4.60 22.01
CA ASP A 544 -58.08 -5.48 21.30
C ASP A 544 -59.27 -5.86 22.19
N MET A 545 -59.03 -6.19 23.47
CA MET A 545 -60.09 -6.46 24.45
C MET A 545 -60.99 -5.24 24.66
N LEU A 546 -60.42 -4.03 24.71
CA LEU A 546 -61.20 -2.80 24.77
C LEU A 546 -61.99 -2.56 23.50
N HIS A 547 -61.42 -2.83 22.33
CA HIS A 547 -62.10 -2.75 21.04
C HIS A 547 -63.30 -3.71 21.00
N GLN A 548 -63.11 -4.97 21.37
CA GLN A 548 -64.17 -5.97 21.46
C GLN A 548 -65.27 -5.56 22.45
N ARG A 549 -64.91 -5.00 23.62
CA ARG A 549 -65.90 -4.47 24.58
C ARG A 549 -66.66 -3.27 24.02
N HIS A 550 -66.00 -2.40 23.29
CA HIS A 550 -66.60 -1.26 22.64
C HIS A 550 -67.56 -1.71 21.53
N ASP A 551 -67.15 -2.65 20.69
CA ASP A 551 -67.96 -3.21 19.61
C ASP A 551 -69.16 -3.99 20.16
N ARG A 552 -69.00 -4.76 21.24
CA ARG A 552 -70.12 -5.38 21.95
C ARG A 552 -71.09 -4.34 22.49
N ARG A 553 -70.61 -3.27 23.13
CA ARG A 553 -71.47 -2.16 23.59
C ARG A 553 -72.18 -1.47 22.42
N ARG A 554 -71.49 -1.30 21.30
CA ARG A 554 -72.06 -0.71 20.08
C ARG A 554 -73.16 -1.61 19.50
N ALA A 555 -72.91 -2.93 19.40
CA ALA A 555 -73.87 -3.92 18.94
C ALA A 555 -75.09 -4.02 19.88
N LEU A 556 -74.88 -4.04 21.21
CA LEU A 556 -75.96 -3.98 22.19
C LEU A 556 -76.74 -2.68 22.09
N GLY A 557 -76.06 -1.54 21.90
CA GLY A 557 -76.72 -0.25 21.67
C GLY A 557 -77.55 -0.24 20.38
N PHE A 558 -77.10 -0.89 19.31
CA PHE A 558 -77.91 -1.09 18.10
C PHE A 558 -79.11 -1.99 18.38
N LEU A 559 -78.95 -3.09 19.11
CA LEU A 559 -80.04 -3.99 19.49
C LEU A 559 -81.06 -3.32 20.42
N GLU A 560 -80.63 -2.51 21.39
CA GLU A 560 -81.52 -1.73 22.24
C GLU A 560 -82.27 -0.65 21.45
N LYS A 561 -81.60 0.04 20.52
CA LYS A 561 -82.27 0.99 19.61
C LYS A 561 -83.27 0.28 18.71
N TRP A 562 -82.94 -0.91 18.22
CA TRP A 562 -83.87 -1.76 17.47
C TRP A 562 -85.06 -2.19 18.34
N ARG A 563 -84.81 -2.64 19.57
CA ARG A 563 -85.85 -3.05 20.52
C ARG A 563 -86.76 -1.88 20.87
N ARG A 564 -86.21 -0.68 21.11
CA ARG A 564 -86.95 0.55 21.31
C ARG A 564 -87.75 0.96 20.07
N ALA A 565 -87.19 0.85 18.87
CA ALA A 565 -87.92 1.12 17.63
C ALA A 565 -89.04 0.11 17.34
N VAL A 566 -88.96 -1.11 17.90
CA VAL A 566 -90.02 -2.12 17.86
C VAL A 566 -91.09 -1.83 18.92
N THR A 567 -90.72 -1.40 20.13
CA THR A 567 -91.69 -1.05 21.20
C THR A 567 -92.33 0.33 21.05
N ASP A 568 -91.63 1.33 20.47
CA ASP A 568 -92.16 2.67 20.17
C ASP A 568 -93.26 2.64 19.09
N LYS A 569 -93.47 1.51 18.43
CA LYS A 569 -94.64 1.32 17.56
C LYS A 569 -95.93 1.03 18.34
N ASP A 570 -95.85 0.65 19.61
CA ASP A 570 -97.01 0.22 20.41
C ASP A 570 -97.35 1.13 21.62
N GLU A 571 -96.54 2.14 21.97
CA GLU A 571 -96.82 3.05 23.11
C GLU A 571 -96.74 4.53 22.70
N VAL A 572 -97.73 4.95 21.93
CA VAL A 572 -98.15 6.36 21.88
C VAL A 572 -99.14 6.55 23.03
N ASP A 573 -98.71 7.33 24.03
CA ASP A 573 -99.51 7.98 25.10
C ASP A 573 -99.05 7.58 26.51
N SER A 574 -98.18 8.41 27.09
CA SER A 574 -98.09 8.76 28.54
C SER A 574 -96.70 9.31 28.87
N ARG A 575 -96.46 10.60 28.59
CA ARG A 575 -95.29 11.32 29.07
C ARG A 575 -95.60 11.94 30.44
N GLU A 576 -95.10 11.34 31.50
CA GLU A 576 -94.98 11.99 32.80
C GLU A 576 -93.52 12.26 33.17
N GLU A 577 -93.35 13.40 33.82
CA GLU A 577 -92.14 14.10 34.19
C GLU A 577 -91.31 13.33 35.23
N ARG A 578 -90.01 13.16 34.98
CA ARG A 578 -89.02 12.96 36.03
C ARG A 578 -87.88 13.96 35.87
N LEU A 579 -87.98 15.00 36.70
CA LEU A 579 -86.98 16.03 36.95
C LEU A 579 -85.62 15.40 37.30
N VAL A 580 -84.59 15.78 36.54
CA VAL A 580 -83.19 15.53 36.88
C VAL A 580 -82.72 16.66 37.80
N PRO A 581 -82.06 16.38 38.94
CA PRO A 581 -81.63 17.43 39.86
C PRO A 581 -80.50 18.27 39.28
N ALA A 582 -80.68 19.58 39.36
CA ALA A 582 -79.68 20.60 39.08
C ALA A 582 -78.72 20.71 40.27
N THR A 583 -77.46 20.31 40.07
CA THR A 583 -76.24 21.03 40.54
C THR A 583 -74.98 20.21 40.20
N PRO A 584 -73.91 20.83 39.67
CA PRO A 584 -72.68 20.12 39.27
C PRO A 584 -71.86 19.51 40.42
N ALA A 585 -72.12 19.88 41.68
CA ALA A 585 -71.37 19.40 42.85
C ALA A 585 -71.78 17.97 43.28
N ALA A 586 -73.05 17.59 43.10
CA ALA A 586 -73.52 16.25 43.46
C ALA A 586 -73.11 15.14 42.47
N ARG A 587 -72.74 15.48 41.23
CA ARG A 587 -72.21 14.50 40.25
C ARG A 587 -70.76 14.11 40.51
N ARG A 588 -69.97 14.96 41.20
CA ARG A 588 -68.54 14.68 41.45
C ARG A 588 -68.30 13.71 42.61
N SER A 589 -69.20 13.60 43.58
CA SER A 589 -69.05 12.66 44.69
C SER A 589 -69.42 11.22 44.33
N GLN A 590 -70.30 10.98 43.35
CA GLN A 590 -70.64 9.63 42.89
C GLN A 590 -69.56 8.98 41.98
N LEU A 591 -68.69 9.78 41.35
CA LEU A 591 -67.60 9.24 40.52
C LEU A 591 -66.34 8.85 41.32
N LEU A 592 -66.24 9.21 42.60
CA LEU A 592 -65.12 8.83 43.47
C LEU A 592 -65.36 7.54 44.26
N ALA A 593 -66.60 7.03 44.31
CA ALA A 593 -66.92 5.80 45.03
C ALA A 593 -66.78 4.51 44.20
N ALA A 594 -66.51 4.59 42.89
CA ALA A 594 -66.47 3.44 41.99
C ALA A 594 -65.12 3.22 41.27
N SER A 595 -64.03 3.86 41.72
CA SER A 595 -62.68 3.55 41.24
C SER A 595 -61.87 2.80 42.30
N THR A 596 -62.35 1.61 42.68
CA THR A 596 -61.51 0.60 43.34
C THR A 596 -60.59 -0.03 42.29
N THR A 597 -59.52 0.68 41.93
CA THR A 597 -58.34 0.06 41.34
C THR A 597 -57.69 -0.84 42.40
N PRO A 598 -57.44 -2.14 42.12
CA PRO A 598 -56.77 -3.01 43.07
C PRO A 598 -55.34 -2.53 43.31
N ALA A 599 -54.98 -2.42 44.59
CA ALA A 599 -53.65 -2.08 45.05
C ALA A 599 -52.61 -3.03 44.44
N TYR A 600 -51.63 -2.44 43.76
CA TYR A 600 -50.44 -3.13 43.30
C TYR A 600 -49.57 -3.42 44.53
N THR A 601 -49.60 -4.67 44.98
CA THR A 601 -48.67 -5.21 45.98
C THR A 601 -47.26 -5.26 45.37
N PRO A 602 -46.27 -4.52 45.89
CA PRO A 602 -44.89 -4.77 45.53
C PRO A 602 -44.46 -6.10 46.16
N ALA A 603 -44.03 -7.06 45.34
CA ALA A 603 -43.45 -8.31 45.81
C ALA A 603 -42.15 -8.02 46.59
N PRO A 604 -42.04 -8.40 47.87
CA PRO A 604 -40.76 -8.45 48.56
C PRO A 604 -40.10 -9.82 48.28
N GLY A 605 -38.84 -9.80 47.87
CA GLY A 605 -38.02 -11.01 47.80
C GLY A 605 -37.60 -11.40 46.38
N LEU A 606 -36.52 -10.80 45.90
CA LEU A 606 -35.66 -11.36 44.85
C LEU A 606 -34.32 -10.60 44.76
N PHE A 607 -33.75 -10.26 45.92
CA PHE A 607 -32.33 -9.95 46.04
C PHE A 607 -31.74 -10.97 47.02
N GLY A 608 -31.17 -12.02 46.47
CA GLY A 608 -30.35 -12.96 47.24
C GLY A 608 -29.11 -12.25 47.75
N SER A 609 -29.00 -12.16 49.07
CA SER A 609 -27.73 -12.01 49.77
C SER A 609 -26.97 -13.33 49.69
N GLY A 610 -25.70 -13.29 49.33
CA GLY A 610 -24.81 -14.45 49.47
C GLY A 610 -23.85 -14.63 48.31
N ARG A 611 -22.90 -13.70 48.16
CA ARG A 611 -21.60 -14.06 47.57
C ARG A 611 -20.58 -13.98 48.71
N VAL A 612 -20.37 -15.14 49.32
CA VAL A 612 -19.20 -15.41 50.17
C VAL A 612 -17.98 -15.22 49.28
N VAL A 613 -17.10 -14.31 49.69
CA VAL A 613 -15.75 -14.20 49.16
C VAL A 613 -14.95 -15.25 49.92
N GLU A 614 -14.64 -16.37 49.26
CA GLU A 614 -13.54 -17.22 49.68
C GLU A 614 -12.25 -16.43 49.43
N GLU A 615 -11.62 -16.00 50.52
CA GLU A 615 -10.19 -15.71 50.56
C GLU A 615 -9.48 -17.03 50.31
N VAL A 616 -8.84 -17.12 49.14
CA VAL A 616 -7.85 -18.14 48.86
C VAL A 616 -6.52 -17.56 49.31
N ASP A 617 -6.08 -18.00 50.50
CA ASP A 617 -4.68 -17.97 50.88
C ASP A 617 -3.91 -18.92 49.96
N GLU A 618 -2.92 -18.39 49.23
CA GLU A 618 -1.88 -19.20 48.60
C GLU A 618 -0.50 -18.74 49.10
N GLU A 619 0.17 -19.69 49.75
CA GLU A 619 1.62 -19.75 49.97
C GLU A 619 2.39 -19.89 48.65
#